data_AF-A0A2K6CDI7-F1
#
_entry.id   AF-A0A2K6CDI7-F1
#
_cell.length_a   1.000
_cell.length_b   1.000
_cell.length_c   1.000
_cell.angle_alpha   90.00
_cell.angle_beta   90.00
_cell.angle_gamma   90.00
#
_symmetry.space_group_name_H-M   'P 1'
#
loop_
_entity.id
_entity.type
_entity.pdbx_description
1 polymer ?
#
loop_
_entity_poly.entity_id
_entity_poly.type
_entity_poly.pdbx_seq_one_letter_code
_entity_poly.pdbx_strand_id
1 'polypeptide(L)'
;MSPMGLSTLIHEKHSYGKLVPEAVGDQKALQEGEGDLSISADRLSEKRSPNDFALWKASKPGEPSWPCPWGKGRPGWHIECSAMAGTLLGASMDIHGGGFDLRFPHHDNELAQSEAYFENDCWVRYFLHTGHLTIAGCKMSKSLKNFITIKDALKKHSARQLRLAFLMHSWKDTLDYSSNTMESALQYEKFLNEFFLNVKDILRAPVDITGQFEKWGEEEAELNKK
;
A
#
# COMPACT_ATOMS: atom_id res chain seq x y z
N MET A 1 -24.62 -20.83 21.55
CA MET A 1 -25.06 -19.75 20.64
C MET A 1 -23.93 -19.53 19.67
N SER A 2 -24.13 -19.92 18.41
CA SER A 2 -23.10 -19.91 17.36
C SER A 2 -22.71 -18.46 17.01
N PRO A 3 -21.41 -18.14 16.86
CA PRO A 3 -20.97 -16.87 16.28
C PRO A 3 -21.61 -16.75 14.90
N MET A 4 -22.19 -15.60 14.57
CA MET A 4 -22.72 -15.36 13.23
C MET A 4 -21.57 -15.37 12.22
N GLY A 5 -21.33 -16.53 11.61
CA GLY A 5 -20.85 -16.62 10.25
C GLY A 5 -21.93 -16.01 9.35
N LEU A 6 -21.52 -15.09 8.49
CA LEU A 6 -22.45 -14.41 7.59
C LEU A 6 -22.84 -15.38 6.47
N SER A 7 -23.83 -16.23 6.71
CA SER A 7 -24.13 -17.38 5.84
C SER A 7 -24.68 -17.06 4.46
N THR A 8 -24.81 -15.79 4.09
CA THR A 8 -25.62 -15.38 2.93
C THR A 8 -25.26 -13.95 2.53
N LEU A 9 -24.07 -13.76 1.96
CA LEU A 9 -23.81 -12.60 1.09
C LEU A 9 -23.98 -12.92 -0.40
N ILE A 10 -24.34 -14.16 -0.72
CA ILE A 10 -24.90 -14.53 -2.02
C ILE A 10 -26.42 -14.31 -1.93
N HIS A 11 -26.83 -13.05 -1.83
CA HIS A 11 -28.24 -12.66 -2.02
C HIS A 11 -28.44 -12.38 -3.51
N GLU A 12 -29.66 -12.54 -4.06
CA GLU A 12 -29.97 -12.26 -5.49
C GLU A 12 -29.53 -10.86 -5.99
N LYS A 13 -29.17 -9.95 -5.08
CA LYS A 13 -28.77 -8.56 -5.36
C LYS A 13 -27.28 -8.26 -5.23
N HIS A 14 -26.47 -9.15 -4.64
CA HIS A 14 -25.04 -8.90 -4.40
C HIS A 14 -24.18 -10.07 -4.89
N SER A 15 -23.05 -9.74 -5.51
CA SER A 15 -22.09 -10.73 -6.01
C SER A 15 -20.82 -10.69 -5.16
N TYR A 16 -20.39 -11.85 -4.66
CA TYR A 16 -19.14 -12.00 -3.93
C TYR A 16 -17.98 -12.29 -4.89
N GLY A 17 -16.77 -11.82 -4.56
CA GLY A 17 -15.58 -12.04 -5.40
C GLY A 17 -15.55 -11.12 -6.62
N LYS A 18 -16.03 -9.87 -6.53
CA LYS A 18 -16.01 -8.93 -7.67
C LYS A 18 -14.58 -8.56 -8.06
N LEU A 19 -13.63 -8.53 -7.10
CA LEU A 19 -12.25 -8.17 -7.38
C LEU A 19 -11.44 -9.33 -7.90
N VAL A 20 -11.63 -10.54 -7.36
CA VAL A 20 -10.96 -11.76 -7.80
C VAL A 20 -11.97 -12.90 -7.96
N PRO A 21 -12.78 -12.90 -9.04
CA PRO A 21 -13.82 -13.91 -9.26
C PRO A 21 -13.27 -15.35 -9.26
N GLU A 22 -12.05 -15.52 -9.78
CA GLU A 22 -11.35 -16.81 -9.86
C GLU A 22 -10.89 -17.35 -8.50
N ALA A 23 -10.78 -16.51 -7.46
CA ALA A 23 -10.37 -16.93 -6.12
C ALA A 23 -11.55 -17.38 -5.25
N VAL A 24 -12.79 -17.22 -5.73
CA VAL A 24 -13.98 -17.68 -4.99
C VAL A 24 -13.93 -19.19 -4.82
N GLY A 25 -13.88 -19.63 -3.56
CA GLY A 25 -13.76 -21.04 -3.20
C GLY A 25 -12.31 -21.51 -2.94
N ASP A 26 -11.30 -20.66 -3.15
CA ASP A 26 -9.92 -20.94 -2.73
C ASP A 26 -9.85 -20.95 -1.19
N GLN A 27 -9.99 -22.16 -0.63
CA GLN A 27 -9.98 -22.38 0.81
C GLN A 27 -8.66 -21.99 1.45
N LYS A 28 -7.55 -22.07 0.73
CA LYS A 28 -6.24 -21.72 1.27
C LYS A 28 -6.14 -20.21 1.45
N ALA A 29 -6.49 -19.44 0.42
CA ALA A 29 -6.49 -17.99 0.49
C ALA A 29 -7.49 -17.46 1.52
N LEU A 30 -8.67 -18.08 1.64
CA LEU A 30 -9.64 -17.77 2.69
C LEU A 30 -9.09 -18.04 4.10
N GLN A 31 -8.43 -19.19 4.32
CA GLN A 31 -7.84 -19.53 5.62
C GLN A 31 -6.69 -18.61 6.01
N GLU A 32 -5.80 -18.28 5.08
CA GLU A 32 -4.74 -17.28 5.29
C GLU A 32 -5.36 -15.92 5.68
N GLY A 33 -6.49 -15.58 5.07
CA GLY A 33 -7.25 -14.38 5.37
C GLY A 33 -7.97 -14.35 6.72
N GLU A 34 -8.19 -15.48 7.38
CA GLU A 34 -8.78 -15.47 8.72
C GLU A 34 -7.73 -15.27 9.82
N GLY A 35 -6.45 -15.45 9.50
CA GLY A 35 -5.33 -15.40 10.43
C GLY A 35 -5.16 -16.69 11.24
N ASP A 36 -3.91 -17.07 11.47
CA ASP A 36 -3.49 -18.36 12.09
C ASP A 36 -4.15 -18.67 13.44
N LEU A 37 -4.70 -17.67 14.14
CA LEU A 37 -5.26 -17.81 15.48
C LEU A 37 -6.72 -18.31 15.51
N SER A 38 -7.43 -18.39 14.37
CA SER A 38 -8.85 -18.76 14.32
C SER A 38 -9.17 -20.20 13.90
N ILE A 39 -8.18 -21.02 13.54
CA ILE A 39 -8.43 -22.36 13.02
C ILE A 39 -8.46 -23.38 14.18
N SER A 40 -9.58 -23.46 14.89
CA SER A 40 -9.91 -24.65 15.68
C SER A 40 -10.99 -25.44 14.94
N ALA A 41 -10.89 -26.78 14.90
CA ALA A 41 -11.85 -27.65 14.22
C ALA A 41 -13.31 -27.36 14.62
N ASP A 42 -13.54 -27.00 15.89
CA ASP A 42 -14.85 -26.63 16.42
C ASP A 42 -15.44 -25.34 15.84
N ARG A 43 -14.63 -24.45 15.25
CA ARG A 43 -15.10 -23.20 14.60
C ARG A 43 -15.40 -23.39 13.12
N LEU A 44 -14.82 -24.40 12.47
CA LEU A 44 -15.12 -24.73 11.08
C LEU A 44 -16.53 -25.33 10.94
N SER A 45 -17.03 -26.02 11.98
CA SER A 45 -18.39 -26.57 12.01
C SER A 45 -19.49 -25.52 12.28
N GLU A 46 -19.13 -24.31 12.72
CA GLU A 46 -20.07 -23.21 12.94
C GLU A 46 -20.41 -22.45 11.65
N LYS A 47 -19.59 -22.59 10.59
CA LYS A 47 -19.83 -21.98 9.29
C LYS A 47 -20.94 -22.71 8.55
N ARG A 48 -21.85 -21.96 7.90
CA ARG A 48 -22.86 -22.56 7.03
C ARG A 48 -22.30 -22.84 5.64
N SER A 49 -21.34 -22.03 5.19
CA SER A 49 -20.58 -22.20 3.96
C SER A 49 -19.08 -22.16 4.23
N PRO A 50 -18.25 -22.94 3.52
CA PRO A 50 -16.78 -22.85 3.60
C PRO A 50 -16.24 -21.44 3.30
N ASN A 51 -16.99 -20.65 2.53
CA ASN A 51 -16.62 -19.28 2.17
C ASN A 51 -16.99 -18.23 3.23
N ASP A 52 -17.65 -18.63 4.32
CA ASP A 52 -18.01 -17.72 5.40
C ASP A 52 -16.74 -17.21 6.10
N PHE A 53 -16.71 -15.91 6.39
CA PHE A 53 -15.67 -15.27 7.19
C PHE A 53 -16.26 -14.62 8.45
N ALA A 54 -15.47 -14.54 9.51
CA ALA A 54 -15.94 -14.02 10.79
C ALA A 54 -15.99 -12.48 10.85
N LEU A 55 -17.13 -11.91 11.21
CA LEU A 55 -17.28 -10.49 11.55
C LEU A 55 -16.90 -10.20 13.01
N TRP A 56 -17.26 -11.09 13.92
CA TRP A 56 -16.96 -10.99 15.35
C TRP A 56 -16.39 -12.30 15.85
N LYS A 57 -15.22 -12.26 16.50
CA LYS A 57 -14.52 -13.43 17.02
C LYS A 57 -14.58 -13.42 18.53
N ALA A 58 -15.08 -14.50 19.13
CA ALA A 58 -14.98 -14.70 20.58
C ALA A 58 -13.51 -14.72 21.01
N SER A 59 -13.17 -13.92 22.03
CA SER A 59 -11.81 -13.80 22.55
C SER A 59 -11.47 -14.96 23.50
N LYS A 60 -10.23 -15.44 23.44
CA LYS A 60 -9.72 -16.42 24.40
C LYS A 60 -9.43 -15.75 25.74
N PRO A 61 -9.41 -16.49 26.87
CA PRO A 61 -9.00 -15.93 28.15
C PRO A 61 -7.63 -15.24 28.07
N GLY A 62 -7.55 -14.00 28.56
CA GLY A 62 -6.31 -13.19 28.53
C GLY A 62 -6.10 -12.37 27.26
N GLU A 63 -6.90 -12.57 26.20
CA GLU A 63 -6.87 -11.69 25.01
C GLU A 63 -7.74 -10.44 25.21
N PRO A 64 -7.43 -9.32 24.54
CA PRO A 64 -8.30 -8.15 24.51
C PRO A 64 -9.73 -8.51 24.07
N SER A 65 -10.72 -7.90 24.72
CA SER A 65 -12.12 -8.19 24.46
C SER A 65 -13.04 -7.02 24.81
N TRP A 66 -14.09 -6.85 24.01
CA TRP A 66 -15.12 -5.83 24.16
C TRP A 66 -16.49 -6.47 24.35
N PRO A 67 -17.39 -5.83 25.14
CA PRO A 67 -18.77 -6.27 25.25
C PRO A 67 -19.52 -6.02 23.94
N CYS A 68 -20.40 -6.94 23.59
CA CYS A 68 -21.15 -6.94 22.33
C CYS A 68 -22.43 -7.80 22.53
N PRO A 69 -23.54 -7.55 21.80
CA PRO A 69 -24.78 -8.32 21.93
C PRO A 69 -24.62 -9.84 21.76
N TRP A 70 -23.57 -10.29 21.08
CA TRP A 70 -23.27 -11.71 20.83
C TRP A 70 -22.20 -12.29 21.76
N GLY A 71 -21.88 -11.56 22.83
CA GLY A 71 -20.88 -11.94 23.82
C GLY A 71 -19.53 -11.25 23.62
N LYS A 72 -18.67 -11.43 24.62
CA LYS A 72 -17.34 -10.81 24.67
C LYS A 72 -16.44 -11.34 23.53
N GLY A 73 -15.88 -10.43 22.76
CA GLY A 73 -15.02 -10.79 21.63
C GLY A 73 -14.24 -9.62 21.08
N ARG A 74 -13.81 -9.74 19.83
CA ARG A 74 -13.10 -8.73 19.05
C ARG A 74 -13.60 -8.73 17.61
N PRO A 75 -13.44 -7.64 16.86
CA PRO A 75 -13.74 -7.62 15.45
C PRO A 75 -12.89 -8.63 14.66
N GLY A 76 -13.43 -9.12 13.55
CA GLY A 76 -12.67 -9.81 12.52
C GLY A 76 -11.86 -8.81 11.68
N TRP A 77 -10.77 -9.27 11.07
CA TRP A 77 -9.85 -8.40 10.34
C TRP A 77 -10.52 -7.51 9.28
N HIS A 78 -11.48 -8.05 8.53
CA HIS A 78 -12.13 -7.34 7.42
C HIS A 78 -13.14 -6.28 7.89
N ILE A 79 -13.90 -6.55 8.95
CA ILE A 79 -14.98 -5.66 9.39
C ILE A 79 -14.46 -4.33 9.94
N GLU A 80 -13.22 -4.31 10.41
CA GLU A 80 -12.56 -3.10 10.89
C GLU A 80 -12.47 -2.05 9.78
N CYS A 81 -11.96 -2.42 8.61
CA CYS A 81 -11.81 -1.52 7.46
C CYS A 81 -13.16 -1.05 6.93
N SER A 82 -14.12 -1.96 6.73
CA SER A 82 -15.49 -1.63 6.29
C SER A 82 -16.18 -0.65 7.22
N ALA A 83 -16.14 -0.90 8.54
CA ALA A 83 -16.79 -0.06 9.52
C ALA A 83 -16.15 1.34 9.59
N MET A 84 -14.81 1.42 9.62
CA MET A 84 -14.10 2.70 9.67
C MET A 84 -14.29 3.51 8.38
N ALA A 85 -14.12 2.89 7.22
CA ALA A 85 -14.27 3.56 5.93
C ALA A 85 -15.73 3.96 5.68
N GLY A 86 -16.69 3.09 5.97
CA GLY A 86 -18.12 3.40 5.85
C GLY A 86 -18.57 4.52 6.79
N THR A 87 -18.00 4.62 7.99
CA THR A 87 -18.30 5.72 8.93
C THR A 87 -17.79 7.07 8.42
N LEU A 88 -16.61 7.10 7.78
CA LEU A 88 -15.96 8.34 7.35
C LEU A 88 -16.37 8.79 5.94
N LEU A 89 -16.53 7.84 5.01
CA LEU A 89 -16.75 8.09 3.59
C LEU A 89 -18.17 7.74 3.14
N GLY A 90 -18.93 7.01 3.96
CA GLY A 90 -20.32 6.68 3.69
C GLY A 90 -20.49 5.51 2.70
N ALA A 91 -21.57 5.58 1.93
CA ALA A 91 -22.05 4.49 1.09
C ALA A 91 -21.25 4.27 -0.20
N SER A 92 -20.34 5.18 -0.55
CA SER A 92 -19.50 5.07 -1.75
C SER A 92 -18.21 5.86 -1.56
N MET A 93 -17.10 5.32 -2.05
CA MET A 93 -15.80 5.99 -2.12
C MET A 93 -15.16 5.83 -3.50
N ASP A 94 -14.34 6.81 -3.88
CA ASP A 94 -13.72 6.81 -5.21
C ASP A 94 -12.55 5.84 -5.29
N ILE A 95 -11.63 5.88 -4.32
CA ILE A 95 -10.38 5.11 -4.36
C ILE A 95 -10.18 4.37 -3.04
N HIS A 96 -9.96 3.06 -3.14
CA HIS A 96 -9.52 2.22 -2.04
C HIS A 96 -8.23 1.49 -2.43
N GLY A 97 -7.22 1.47 -1.55
CA GLY A 97 -5.89 0.98 -1.90
C GLY A 97 -5.28 0.04 -0.89
N GLY A 98 -4.36 -0.81 -1.34
CA GLY A 98 -3.69 -1.78 -0.49
C GLY A 98 -2.55 -2.50 -1.21
N GLY A 99 -1.85 -3.40 -0.51
CA GLY A 99 -0.95 -4.34 -1.16
C GLY A 99 -1.74 -5.34 -2.02
N PHE A 100 -1.11 -5.91 -3.04
CA PHE A 100 -1.74 -6.92 -3.90
C PHE A 100 -2.34 -8.11 -3.10
N ASP A 101 -1.71 -8.48 -2.01
CA ASP A 101 -2.16 -9.52 -1.08
C ASP A 101 -3.48 -9.19 -0.36
N LEU A 102 -3.86 -7.91 -0.28
CA LEU A 102 -5.15 -7.49 0.28
C LEU A 102 -6.30 -7.60 -0.73
N ARG A 103 -6.01 -7.81 -2.02
CA ARG A 103 -7.06 -7.92 -3.05
C ARG A 103 -8.05 -9.03 -2.74
N PHE A 104 -7.56 -10.19 -2.32
CA PHE A 104 -8.37 -11.31 -1.85
C PHE A 104 -7.70 -12.00 -0.64
N PRO A 105 -8.46 -12.40 0.40
CA PRO A 105 -9.91 -12.18 0.54
C PRO A 105 -10.26 -10.82 1.15
N HIS A 106 -9.27 -9.99 1.51
CA HIS A 106 -9.51 -8.82 2.37
C HIS A 106 -10.47 -7.79 1.75
N HIS A 107 -10.13 -7.19 0.60
CA HIS A 107 -10.98 -6.18 -0.05
C HIS A 107 -12.27 -6.77 -0.63
N ASP A 108 -12.26 -8.03 -1.10
CA ASP A 108 -13.49 -8.70 -1.52
C ASP A 108 -14.47 -8.88 -0.33
N ASN A 109 -13.96 -9.20 0.86
CA ASN A 109 -14.77 -9.26 2.08
C ASN A 109 -15.26 -7.87 2.52
N GLU A 110 -14.45 -6.83 2.35
CA GLU A 110 -14.87 -5.44 2.64
C GLU A 110 -15.99 -4.96 1.73
N LEU A 111 -15.88 -5.23 0.42
CA LEU A 111 -16.94 -4.97 -0.54
C LEU A 111 -18.22 -5.68 -0.12
N ALA A 112 -18.13 -6.99 0.14
CA ALA A 112 -19.28 -7.80 0.46
C ALA A 112 -20.00 -7.32 1.75
N GLN A 113 -19.24 -6.88 2.76
CA GLN A 113 -19.80 -6.31 3.99
C GLN A 113 -20.46 -4.95 3.75
N SER A 114 -19.78 -4.05 3.04
CA SER A 114 -20.20 -2.67 2.90
C SER A 114 -21.35 -2.51 1.91
N GLU A 115 -21.31 -3.22 0.80
CA GLU A 115 -22.41 -3.26 -0.19
C GLU A 115 -23.69 -3.82 0.40
N ALA A 116 -23.58 -4.86 1.24
CA ALA A 116 -24.72 -5.41 1.96
C ALA A 116 -25.26 -4.46 3.03
N TYR A 117 -24.38 -3.72 3.72
CA TYR A 117 -24.80 -2.74 4.72
C TYR A 117 -25.50 -1.53 4.12
N PHE A 118 -25.00 -1.02 2.99
CA PHE A 118 -25.53 0.17 2.31
C PHE A 118 -26.57 -0.15 1.24
N GLU A 119 -26.90 -1.44 1.03
CA GLU A 119 -27.82 -1.93 -0.01
C GLU A 119 -27.49 -1.39 -1.41
N ASN A 120 -26.20 -1.42 -1.79
CA ASN A 120 -25.73 -0.99 -3.11
C ASN A 120 -24.75 -2.00 -3.74
N ASP A 121 -24.32 -1.75 -4.98
CA ASP A 121 -23.42 -2.62 -5.75
C ASP A 121 -22.08 -1.96 -6.13
N CYS A 122 -21.81 -0.76 -5.60
CA CYS A 122 -20.66 0.06 -5.96
C CYS A 122 -20.18 0.88 -4.75
N TRP A 123 -19.68 0.18 -3.73
CA TRP A 123 -19.08 0.82 -2.56
C TRP A 123 -17.74 1.49 -2.89
N VAL A 124 -16.95 0.91 -3.80
CA VAL A 124 -15.66 1.48 -4.27
C VAL A 124 -15.65 1.54 -5.78
N ARG A 125 -15.28 2.70 -6.36
CA ARG A 125 -15.18 2.87 -7.82
C ARG A 125 -13.86 2.35 -8.40
N TYR A 126 -12.75 2.61 -7.72
CA TYR A 126 -11.41 2.24 -8.17
C TYR A 126 -10.59 1.61 -7.05
N PHE A 127 -10.08 0.41 -7.30
CA PHE A 127 -9.10 -0.22 -6.43
C PHE A 127 -7.68 -0.04 -6.97
N LEU A 128 -6.75 0.35 -6.10
CA LEU A 128 -5.32 0.45 -6.42
C LEU A 128 -4.51 -0.51 -5.55
N HIS A 129 -3.98 -1.56 -6.17
CA HIS A 129 -3.18 -2.58 -5.49
C HIS A 129 -1.70 -2.49 -5.87
N THR A 130 -0.84 -2.16 -4.90
CA THR A 130 0.61 -2.07 -5.15
C THR A 130 1.22 -3.47 -5.28
N GLY A 131 2.20 -3.60 -6.18
CA GLY A 131 2.92 -4.85 -6.39
C GLY A 131 3.68 -5.33 -5.15
N HIS A 132 4.12 -6.58 -5.19
CA HIS A 132 4.89 -7.16 -4.10
C HIS A 132 6.33 -6.63 -4.05
N LEU A 133 6.95 -6.69 -2.88
CA LEU A 133 8.38 -6.50 -2.72
C LEU A 133 9.04 -7.85 -2.42
N THR A 134 9.98 -8.27 -3.28
CA THR A 134 10.80 -9.48 -3.08
C THR A 134 12.20 -9.10 -2.61
N ILE A 135 12.90 -10.06 -2.00
CA ILE A 135 14.33 -9.95 -1.70
C ILE A 135 15.02 -11.14 -2.36
N ALA A 136 15.95 -10.85 -3.28
CA ALA A 136 16.68 -11.85 -4.05
C ALA A 136 15.74 -12.86 -4.75
N GLY A 137 14.65 -12.36 -5.34
CA GLY A 137 13.64 -13.16 -6.04
C GLY A 137 12.69 -13.96 -5.14
N CYS A 138 12.85 -13.91 -3.81
CA CYS A 138 11.98 -14.58 -2.86
C CYS A 138 10.96 -13.62 -2.26
N LYS A 139 9.70 -14.08 -2.09
CA LYS A 139 8.67 -13.34 -1.33
C LYS A 139 9.18 -13.08 0.08
N MET A 140 9.11 -11.84 0.55
CA MET A 140 9.37 -11.54 1.96
C MET A 140 8.27 -12.10 2.83
N SER A 141 8.63 -12.87 3.85
CA SER A 141 7.70 -13.27 4.90
C SER A 141 8.40 -13.44 6.23
N LYS A 142 7.65 -13.25 7.32
CA LYS A 142 8.15 -13.51 8.68
C LYS A 142 8.53 -14.98 8.86
N SER A 143 7.78 -15.90 8.26
CA SER A 143 8.02 -17.35 8.34
C SER A 143 9.31 -17.76 7.64
N LEU A 144 9.64 -17.17 6.48
CA LEU A 144 10.90 -17.39 5.78
C LEU A 144 12.09 -16.65 6.41
N LYS A 145 11.86 -15.83 7.46
CA LYS A 145 12.86 -14.99 8.14
C LYS A 145 13.71 -14.14 7.18
N ASN A 146 13.21 -13.88 5.98
CA ASN A 146 13.91 -13.21 4.89
C ASN A 146 13.41 -11.77 4.70
N PHE A 147 12.99 -11.11 5.78
CA PHE A 147 12.50 -9.73 5.72
C PHE A 147 13.56 -8.76 6.21
N ILE A 148 13.60 -7.57 5.61
CA ILE A 148 14.42 -6.45 6.05
C ILE A 148 13.48 -5.41 6.64
N THR A 149 13.73 -5.00 7.88
CA THR A 149 12.95 -3.90 8.46
C THR A 149 13.32 -2.58 7.81
N ILE A 150 12.40 -1.63 7.79
CA ILE A 150 12.71 -0.26 7.34
C ILE A 150 13.88 0.34 8.12
N LYS A 151 13.98 0.06 9.44
CA LYS A 151 15.11 0.51 10.27
C LYS A 151 16.44 -0.06 9.78
N ASP A 152 16.47 -1.34 9.39
CA ASP A 152 17.69 -1.98 8.90
C ASP A 152 18.05 -1.53 7.49
N ALA A 153 17.06 -1.30 6.62
CA ALA A 153 17.29 -0.71 5.30
C ALA A 153 17.90 0.70 5.42
N LEU A 154 17.39 1.51 6.36
CA LEU A 154 17.88 2.87 6.61
C LEU A 154 19.28 2.95 7.21
N LYS A 155 19.83 1.85 7.74
CA LYS A 155 21.24 1.78 8.15
C LYS A 155 22.18 1.72 6.94
N LYS A 156 21.70 1.24 5.79
CA LYS A 156 22.50 1.04 4.56
C LYS A 156 22.28 2.15 3.53
N HIS A 157 21.06 2.67 3.44
CA HIS A 157 20.67 3.66 2.44
C HIS A 157 19.86 4.78 3.07
N SER A 158 19.95 5.98 2.51
CA SER A 158 19.15 7.12 2.95
C SER A 158 17.67 6.93 2.59
N ALA A 159 16.78 7.59 3.34
CA ALA A 159 15.34 7.57 3.03
C ALA A 159 15.04 8.15 1.64
N ARG A 160 15.90 9.03 1.11
CA ARG A 160 15.76 9.57 -0.26
C ARG A 160 16.12 8.51 -1.30
N GLN A 161 17.20 7.77 -1.09
CA GLN A 161 17.64 6.69 -1.98
C GLN A 161 16.62 5.57 -2.07
N LEU A 162 16.04 5.15 -0.93
CA LEU A 162 14.96 4.16 -0.92
C LEU A 162 13.73 4.65 -1.68
N ARG A 163 13.34 5.92 -1.51
CA ARG A 163 12.23 6.51 -2.27
C ARG A 163 12.51 6.56 -3.76
N LEU A 164 13.73 6.96 -4.16
CA LEU A 164 14.13 6.96 -5.58
C LEU A 164 14.05 5.55 -6.16
N ALA A 165 14.54 4.54 -5.43
CA ALA A 165 14.40 3.15 -5.84
C ALA A 165 12.93 2.81 -6.10
N PHE A 166 12.02 3.07 -5.16
CA PHE A 166 10.59 2.77 -5.36
C PHE A 166 9.94 3.57 -6.50
N LEU A 167 10.29 4.85 -6.67
CA LEU A 167 9.70 5.73 -7.70
C LEU A 167 10.22 5.43 -9.12
N MET A 168 11.39 4.81 -9.24
CA MET A 168 11.94 4.38 -10.53
C MET A 168 11.27 3.11 -11.06
N HIS A 169 10.43 2.44 -10.27
CA HIS A 169 9.69 1.26 -10.66
C HIS A 169 8.18 1.53 -10.70
N SER A 170 7.50 0.83 -11.62
CA SER A 170 6.04 0.88 -11.73
C SER A 170 5.39 0.33 -10.45
N TRP A 171 4.52 1.13 -9.83
CA TRP A 171 3.94 0.86 -8.51
C TRP A 171 3.10 -0.43 -8.43
N LYS A 172 2.59 -0.89 -9.57
CA LYS A 172 1.74 -2.09 -9.67
C LYS A 172 2.55 -3.38 -9.85
N ASP A 173 3.81 -3.26 -10.26
CA ASP A 173 4.65 -4.41 -10.60
C ASP A 173 5.44 -4.89 -9.38
N THR A 174 5.83 -6.16 -9.38
CA THR A 174 6.69 -6.70 -8.32
C THR A 174 8.08 -6.08 -8.43
N LEU A 175 8.55 -5.49 -7.34
CA LEU A 175 9.90 -4.96 -7.22
C LEU A 175 10.79 -5.96 -6.49
N ASP A 176 11.98 -6.23 -7.04
CA ASP A 176 13.03 -6.94 -6.31
C ASP A 176 13.95 -5.96 -5.60
N TYR A 177 13.94 -6.00 -4.27
CA TYR A 177 14.87 -5.25 -3.44
C TYR A 177 16.23 -5.98 -3.41
N SER A 178 17.16 -5.45 -4.20
CA SER A 178 18.51 -6.01 -4.37
C SER A 178 19.57 -4.91 -4.35
N SER A 179 20.84 -5.30 -4.27
CA SER A 179 21.96 -4.38 -4.41
C SER A 179 21.93 -3.64 -5.75
N ASN A 180 21.57 -4.33 -6.85
CA ASN A 180 21.51 -3.74 -8.19
C ASN A 180 20.41 -2.69 -8.31
N THR A 181 19.24 -2.95 -7.72
CA THR A 181 18.13 -2.00 -7.64
C THR A 181 18.56 -0.73 -6.90
N MET A 182 19.25 -0.91 -5.77
CA MET A 182 19.75 0.23 -5.00
C MET A 182 20.89 0.98 -5.70
N GLU A 183 21.79 0.29 -6.38
CA GLU A 183 22.86 0.92 -7.15
C GLU A 183 22.29 1.81 -8.26
N SER A 184 21.24 1.36 -8.95
CA SER A 184 20.54 2.17 -9.96
C SER A 184 19.97 3.45 -9.35
N ALA A 185 19.35 3.36 -8.17
CA ALA A 185 18.83 4.53 -7.46
C ALA A 185 19.94 5.49 -6.99
N LEU A 186 21.09 4.97 -6.54
CA LEU A 186 22.26 5.77 -6.15
C LEU A 186 22.86 6.52 -7.34
N GLN A 187 23.00 5.85 -8.48
CA GLN A 187 23.49 6.46 -9.72
C GLN A 187 22.53 7.55 -10.20
N TYR A 188 21.22 7.31 -10.14
CA TYR A 188 20.21 8.29 -10.50
C TYR A 188 20.22 9.51 -9.56
N GLU A 189 20.37 9.29 -8.25
CA GLU A 189 20.52 10.38 -7.28
C GLU A 189 21.76 11.24 -7.57
N LYS A 190 22.89 10.60 -7.88
CA LYS A 190 24.12 11.29 -8.27
C LYS A 190 23.92 12.15 -9.50
N PHE A 191 23.32 11.58 -10.56
CA PHE A 191 22.98 12.29 -11.78
C PHE A 191 22.12 13.54 -11.52
N LEU A 192 21.06 13.42 -10.70
CA LEU A 192 20.22 14.57 -10.34
C LEU A 192 21.01 15.64 -9.60
N ASN A 193 21.87 15.26 -8.65
CA ASN A 193 22.69 16.21 -7.91
C ASN A 193 23.65 16.97 -8.83
N GLU A 194 24.33 16.26 -9.74
CA GLU A 194 25.24 16.86 -10.74
C GLU A 194 24.48 17.82 -11.67
N PHE A 195 23.29 17.42 -12.15
CA PHE A 195 22.42 18.29 -12.94
C PHE A 195 22.08 19.59 -12.19
N PHE A 196 21.63 19.50 -10.94
CA PHE A 196 21.29 20.69 -10.15
C PHE A 196 22.51 21.57 -9.84
N LEU A 197 23.69 20.99 -9.67
CA LEU A 197 24.92 21.75 -9.49
C LEU A 197 25.29 22.51 -10.76
N ASN A 198 25.21 21.87 -11.93
CA ASN A 198 25.47 22.52 -13.22
C ASN A 198 24.47 23.65 -13.51
N VAL A 199 23.17 23.44 -13.21
CA VAL A 199 22.16 24.50 -13.35
C VAL A 199 22.49 25.68 -12.43
N LYS A 200 22.89 25.43 -11.17
CA LYS A 200 23.28 26.50 -10.24
C LYS A 200 24.53 27.25 -10.69
N ASP A 201 25.49 26.56 -11.29
CA ASP A 201 26.71 27.17 -11.83
C ASP A 201 26.38 28.12 -12.98
N ILE A 202 25.59 27.67 -13.96
CA ILE A 202 25.13 28.50 -15.08
C ILE A 202 24.34 29.73 -14.60
N LEU A 203 23.46 29.56 -13.60
CA LEU A 203 22.67 30.67 -13.05
C LEU A 203 23.50 31.67 -12.23
N ARG A 204 24.68 31.27 -11.75
CA ARG A 204 25.60 32.15 -11.00
C ARG A 204 26.67 32.76 -11.89
N ALA A 205 26.96 32.14 -13.03
CA ALA A 205 27.82 32.73 -14.04
C ALA A 205 27.18 34.05 -14.52
N PRO A 206 27.91 35.18 -14.51
CA PRO A 206 27.38 36.42 -15.04
C PRO A 206 27.02 36.21 -16.52
N VAL A 207 25.83 36.66 -16.90
CA VAL A 207 25.26 36.51 -18.26
C VAL A 207 26.07 37.28 -19.32
N ASP A 208 27.09 38.04 -18.92
CA ASP A 208 27.91 38.87 -19.80
C ASP A 208 29.40 38.61 -19.59
N ILE A 209 29.95 37.63 -20.31
CA ILE A 209 31.41 37.55 -20.57
C ILE A 209 31.77 38.51 -21.73
N THR A 210 30.77 38.98 -22.48
CA THR A 210 30.92 39.96 -23.57
C THR A 210 30.95 41.42 -23.10
N GLY A 211 30.40 41.73 -21.93
CA GLY A 211 30.40 43.10 -21.37
C GLY A 211 31.69 43.53 -20.64
N GLN A 212 32.69 42.66 -20.47
CA GLN A 212 33.94 43.01 -19.76
C GLN A 212 35.07 43.57 -20.64
N PHE A 213 34.90 43.56 -21.96
CA PHE A 213 35.86 44.14 -22.89
C PHE A 213 35.16 45.04 -23.91
N GLU A 214 34.35 45.99 -23.45
CA GLU A 214 34.13 47.17 -24.29
C GLU A 214 35.45 47.95 -24.35
N LYS A 215 36.06 47.92 -25.53
CA LYS A 215 37.20 48.77 -25.86
C LYS A 215 36.74 50.21 -25.68
N TRP A 216 37.39 50.95 -24.77
CA TRP A 216 37.01 52.32 -24.44
C TRP A 216 36.79 53.14 -25.71
N GLY A 217 35.66 53.82 -25.77
CA GLY A 217 35.36 54.79 -26.82
C GLY A 217 36.29 56.01 -26.71
N GLU A 218 36.34 56.81 -27.77
CA GLU A 218 37.15 58.05 -27.78
C GLU A 218 36.75 59.02 -26.65
N GLU A 219 35.46 59.09 -26.30
CA GLU A 219 34.97 59.94 -25.21
C GLU A 219 35.45 59.47 -23.82
N GLU A 220 35.50 58.16 -23.58
CA GLU A 220 35.96 57.58 -22.30
C GLU A 220 37.47 57.72 -22.15
N ALA A 221 38.22 57.60 -23.25
CA ALA A 221 39.66 57.84 -23.29
C ALA A 221 40.01 59.32 -23.07
N GLU A 222 39.17 60.26 -23.52
CA GLU A 222 39.32 61.70 -23.26
C GLU A 222 39.00 62.06 -21.78
N LEU A 223 37.98 61.45 -21.19
CA LEU A 223 37.60 61.68 -19.79
C LEU A 223 38.69 61.23 -18.80
N ASN A 224 39.44 60.18 -19.12
CA ASN A 224 40.52 59.66 -18.26
C ASN A 224 41.86 60.40 -18.41
N LYS A 225 41.93 61.45 -19.24
CA LYS A 225 43.13 62.29 -19.42
C LYS A 225 43.13 63.56 -18.55
N LYS A 226 42.13 63.75 -17.68
CA LYS A 226 42.09 64.85 -16.70
C LYS A 226 42.48 64.37 -15.31
#